data_AF-A0A3N2KHG8-F1
#
_entry.id   AF-A0A3N2KHG8-F1
#
_cell.length_a   1.000
_cell.length_b   1.000
_cell.length_c   1.000
_cell.angle_alpha   90.00
_cell.angle_beta   90.00
_cell.angle_gamma   90.00
#
_symmetry.space_group_name_H-M   'P 1'
#
loop_
_entity.id
_entity.type
_entity.pdbx_description
1 polymer ?
#
loop_
_entity_poly.entity_id
_entity_poly.type
_entity_poly.pdbx_seq_one_letter_code
_entity_poly.pdbx_strand_id
1 'polypeptide(L)'
;MTIRAYITDKLKAYGITEAQLVDLSISSGLKLDSDVMDNDPTAVGIALTQTLEECILAPRLSSVSESGFSMSWNYDSVGKYYLWLCRKWGVTPNDDVLGMLGISTIIDRTDNW
;
A
#
# COMPACT_ATOMS: atom_id res chain seq x y z
N MET A 1 -5.27 -18.55 5.71
CA MET A 1 -4.70 -17.91 4.49
C MET A 1 -3.39 -17.28 4.90
N THR A 2 -2.30 -17.43 4.13
CA THR A 2 -1.02 -16.84 4.53
C THR A 2 -1.01 -15.32 4.38
N ILE A 3 -0.17 -14.62 5.16
CA ILE A 3 0.04 -13.17 5.02
C ILE A 3 0.49 -12.83 3.59
N ARG A 4 1.37 -13.66 2.99
CA ARG A 4 1.80 -13.53 1.58
C ARG A 4 0.59 -13.47 0.64
N ALA A 5 -0.26 -14.49 0.71
CA ALA A 5 -1.43 -14.59 -0.16
C ALA A 5 -2.40 -13.43 0.05
N TYR A 6 -2.62 -13.04 1.32
CA TYR A 6 -3.51 -11.94 1.66
C TYR A 6 -3.06 -10.61 1.04
N ILE A 7 -1.79 -10.21 1.21
CA ILE A 7 -1.27 -8.93 0.70
C ILE A 7 -1.26 -8.95 -0.83
N THR A 8 -0.79 -10.03 -1.44
CA THR A 8 -0.78 -10.19 -2.90
C THR A 8 -2.19 -10.08 -3.50
N ASP A 9 -3.19 -10.71 -2.89
CA ASP A 9 -4.57 -10.62 -3.37
C ASP A 9 -5.16 -9.22 -3.16
N LYS A 10 -4.92 -8.60 -1.99
CA LYS A 10 -5.42 -7.25 -1.68
C LYS A 10 -4.84 -6.19 -2.60
N LEU A 11 -3.60 -6.36 -3.05
CA LEU A 11 -2.89 -5.42 -3.92
C LEU A 11 -2.63 -5.97 -5.32
N LYS A 12 -3.38 -6.98 -5.76
CA LYS A 12 -3.18 -7.66 -7.05
C LYS A 12 -3.14 -6.70 -8.23
N ALA A 13 -3.97 -5.65 -8.22
CA ALA A 13 -3.99 -4.63 -9.26
C ALA A 13 -2.65 -3.89 -9.42
N TYR A 14 -1.87 -3.79 -8.34
CA TYR A 14 -0.59 -3.07 -8.29
C TYR A 14 0.59 -3.91 -8.78
N GLY A 15 0.43 -5.23 -8.95
CA GLY A 15 1.48 -6.11 -9.44
C GLY A 15 2.62 -6.29 -8.44
N ILE A 16 2.29 -6.58 -7.17
CA ILE A 16 3.29 -6.84 -6.12
C ILE A 16 4.25 -7.93 -6.57
N THR A 17 5.55 -7.70 -6.45
CA THR A 17 6.57 -8.73 -6.71
C THR A 17 6.96 -9.46 -5.43
N GLU A 18 7.50 -10.68 -5.56
CA GLU A 18 7.99 -11.43 -4.39
C GLU A 18 9.11 -10.68 -3.64
N ALA A 19 9.93 -9.89 -4.34
CA ALA A 19 10.96 -9.08 -3.70
C ALA A 19 10.36 -8.06 -2.72
N GLN A 20 9.27 -7.40 -3.10
CA GLN A 20 8.57 -6.44 -2.23
C GLN A 20 7.97 -7.12 -1.01
N LEU A 21 7.47 -8.36 -1.16
CA LEU A 21 6.96 -9.14 -0.02
C LEU A 21 8.10 -9.53 0.93
N VAL A 22 9.28 -9.87 0.40
CA VAL A 22 10.47 -10.14 1.21
C VAL A 22 10.92 -8.87 1.95
N ASP A 23 10.98 -7.72 1.29
CA ASP A 23 11.32 -6.44 1.91
C ASP A 23 10.31 -6.05 3.00
N LEU A 24 9.03 -6.31 2.77
CA LEU A 24 7.99 -6.20 3.78
C LEU A 24 8.23 -7.12 4.97
N SER A 25 8.61 -8.37 4.75
CA SER A 25 8.90 -9.33 5.83
C SER A 25 10.07 -8.85 6.68
N ILE A 26 11.12 -8.30 6.05
CA ILE A 26 12.30 -7.77 6.72
C ILE A 26 11.95 -6.53 7.55
N SER A 27 11.17 -5.61 7.00
CA SER A 27 10.83 -4.34 7.66
C SER A 27 9.77 -4.48 8.77
N SER A 28 8.78 -5.35 8.57
CA SER A 28 7.69 -5.57 9.55
C SER A 28 7.98 -6.66 10.58
N GLY A 29 8.94 -7.56 10.31
CA GLY A 29 9.18 -8.77 11.10
C GLY A 29 8.09 -9.85 10.96
N LEU A 30 7.09 -9.65 10.10
CA LEU A 30 6.03 -10.62 9.85
C LEU A 30 6.56 -11.83 9.08
N LYS A 31 6.12 -13.02 9.48
CA LYS A 31 6.37 -14.26 8.75
C LYS A 31 5.32 -14.42 7.66
N LEU A 32 5.72 -14.22 6.41
CA LEU A 32 4.82 -14.24 5.25
C LEU A 32 4.01 -15.54 5.11
N ASP A 33 4.58 -16.66 5.53
CA ASP A 33 3.98 -18.00 5.46
C ASP A 33 3.04 -18.32 6.64
N SER A 34 2.96 -17.46 7.65
CA SER A 34 2.04 -17.63 8.77
C SER A 34 0.60 -17.28 8.38
N ASP A 35 -0.38 -17.89 9.05
CA ASP A 35 -1.79 -17.58 8.81
C ASP A 35 -2.10 -16.15 9.27
N VAL A 36 -2.81 -15.41 8.43
CA VAL A 36 -3.20 -14.02 8.70
C VAL A 36 -4.05 -13.90 9.97
N MET A 37 -4.84 -14.92 10.29
CA MET A 37 -5.73 -14.92 11.46
C MET A 37 -4.99 -15.20 12.78
N ASP A 38 -3.77 -15.73 12.70
CA ASP A 38 -2.94 -16.05 13.88
C ASP A 38 -1.99 -14.89 14.25
N ASN A 39 -2.00 -13.81 13.47
CA ASN A 39 -1.13 -12.65 13.66
C ASN A 39 -1.93 -11.43 14.11
N ASP A 40 -1.25 -10.45 14.70
CA ASP A 40 -1.89 -9.17 15.04
C ASP A 40 -2.44 -8.51 13.75
N PRO A 41 -3.77 -8.32 13.65
CA PRO A 41 -4.38 -7.72 12.47
C PRO A 41 -3.86 -6.30 12.22
N THR A 42 -3.45 -5.58 13.26
CA THR A 42 -2.90 -4.23 13.14
C THR A 42 -1.54 -4.27 12.47
N ALA A 43 -0.63 -5.12 12.92
CA ALA A 43 0.67 -5.32 12.28
C ALA A 43 0.54 -5.71 10.79
N VAL A 44 -0.36 -6.64 10.47
CA VAL A 44 -0.62 -7.03 9.07
C VAL A 44 -1.20 -5.85 8.27
N GLY A 45 -2.10 -5.07 8.87
CA GLY A 45 -2.71 -3.89 8.26
C GLY A 45 -1.71 -2.76 7.96
N ILE A 46 -0.78 -2.51 8.88
CA ILE A 46 0.32 -1.57 8.69
C ILE A 46 1.21 -2.04 7.54
N ALA A 47 1.58 -3.32 7.53
CA ALA A 47 2.44 -3.89 6.48
C ALA A 47 1.78 -3.79 5.09
N LEU A 48 0.48 -4.10 4.99
CA LEU A 48 -0.32 -3.90 3.76
C LEU A 48 -0.29 -2.43 3.30
N THR A 49 -0.40 -1.49 4.24
CA THR A 49 -0.38 -0.05 3.94
C THR A 49 0.97 0.36 3.38
N GLN A 50 2.07 -0.06 4.02
CA GLN A 50 3.43 0.22 3.56
C GLN A 50 3.75 -0.42 2.20
N THR A 51 3.23 -1.62 1.91
CA THR A 51 3.40 -2.23 0.58
C THR A 51 2.73 -1.37 -0.49
N LEU A 52 1.54 -0.83 -0.20
CA LEU A 52 0.84 0.06 -1.12
C LEU A 52 1.61 1.36 -1.34
N GLU A 53 2.21 1.94 -0.28
CA GLU A 53 3.08 3.11 -0.40
C GLU A 53 4.24 2.85 -1.36
N GLU A 54 4.94 1.73 -1.18
CA GLU A 54 6.03 1.32 -2.07
C GLU A 54 5.52 1.16 -3.51
N CYS A 55 4.34 0.57 -3.72
CA CYS A 55 3.74 0.44 -5.05
C CYS A 55 3.37 1.77 -5.71
N ILE A 56 3.04 2.79 -4.92
CA ILE A 56 2.72 4.14 -5.43
C ILE A 56 4.02 4.85 -5.81
N LEU A 57 5.05 4.75 -4.96
CA LEU A 57 6.34 5.43 -5.14
C LEU A 57 7.24 4.74 -6.17
N ALA A 58 7.10 3.43 -6.34
CA ALA A 58 7.97 2.67 -7.23
C ALA A 58 7.87 3.19 -8.67
N PRO A 59 9.01 3.42 -9.36
CA PRO A 59 9.02 3.84 -10.75
C PRO A 59 8.40 2.75 -11.62
N ARG A 60 7.18 2.99 -12.12
CA ARG A 60 6.54 2.09 -13.07
C ARG A 60 7.03 2.44 -14.47
N LEU A 61 7.57 1.45 -15.18
CA LEU A 61 7.59 1.49 -16.65
C LEU A 61 6.13 1.74 -17.07
N SER A 62 5.87 2.86 -17.72
CA SER A 62 4.67 3.04 -18.53
C SER A 62 4.75 2.00 -19.65
N SER A 63 4.28 0.79 -19.35
CA SER A 63 4.13 -0.28 -20.33
C SER A 63 3.10 0.18 -21.33
N VAL A 64 3.56 0.81 -22.40
CA VAL A 64 2.83 0.85 -23.66
C VAL A 64 2.90 -0.58 -24.19
N SER A 65 1.99 -1.44 -23.73
CA SER A 65 1.78 -2.72 -24.40
C SER A 65 1.34 -2.41 -25.84
N GLU A 66 1.97 -3.03 -26.84
CA GLU A 66 1.52 -3.00 -28.25
C GLU A 66 0.06 -3.49 -28.43
N SER A 67 -0.57 -4.05 -27.38
CA SER A 67 -1.98 -4.45 -27.33
C SER A 67 -2.96 -3.37 -26.84
N GLY A 68 -2.50 -2.16 -26.52
CA GLY A 68 -3.40 -1.02 -26.23
C GLY A 68 -4.16 -1.07 -24.90
N PHE A 69 -3.78 -1.90 -23.93
CA PHE A 69 -4.33 -1.80 -22.58
C PHE A 69 -3.56 -0.74 -21.77
N SER A 70 -3.97 0.52 -21.88
CA SER A 70 -3.50 1.54 -20.95
C SER A 70 -4.14 1.27 -19.58
N MET A 71 -3.35 0.77 -18.63
CA MET A 71 -3.76 0.71 -17.24
C MET A 71 -3.68 2.14 -16.68
N SER A 72 -4.72 2.94 -16.92
CA SER A 72 -4.84 4.29 -16.38
C SER A 72 -5.14 4.17 -14.90
N TRP A 73 -4.14 4.46 -14.06
CA TRP A 73 -4.33 4.58 -12.62
C TRP A 73 -5.38 5.67 -12.37
N ASN A 74 -6.50 5.29 -11.76
CA ASN A 74 -7.40 6.28 -11.19
C ASN A 74 -6.79 6.75 -9.87
N TYR A 75 -5.95 7.78 -9.94
CA TYR A 75 -5.24 8.32 -8.78
C TYR A 75 -6.17 8.77 -7.65
N ASP A 76 -7.40 9.19 -7.96
CA ASP A 76 -8.42 9.54 -6.96
C ASP A 76 -8.87 8.32 -6.15
N SER A 77 -9.07 7.16 -6.78
CA SER A 77 -9.46 5.94 -6.05
C SER A 77 -8.31 5.33 -5.26
N VAL A 78 -7.08 5.38 -5.79
CA VAL A 78 -5.86 4.93 -5.10
C VAL A 78 -5.61 5.77 -3.86
N GLY A 79 -5.67 7.09 -4.00
CA GLY A 79 -5.45 8.01 -2.88
C GLY A 79 -6.49 7.88 -1.77
N LYS A 80 -7.77 7.73 -2.12
CA LYS A 80 -8.84 7.46 -1.14
C LYS A 80 -8.62 6.13 -0.42
N TYR A 81 -8.20 5.09 -1.14
CA TYR A 81 -7.93 3.78 -0.55
C TYR A 81 -6.74 3.83 0.41
N TYR A 82 -5.66 4.49 0.01
CA TYR A 82 -4.48 4.71 0.84
C TYR A 82 -4.83 5.44 2.16
N LEU A 83 -5.50 6.60 2.07
CA LEU A 83 -5.91 7.37 3.25
C LEU A 83 -6.86 6.57 4.16
N TRP A 84 -7.74 5.76 3.58
CA TRP A 84 -8.62 4.88 4.35
C TRP A 84 -7.83 3.80 5.11
N LEU A 85 -6.82 3.19 4.49
CA LEU A 85 -5.93 2.23 5.16
C LEU A 85 -5.16 2.88 6.30
N CYS A 86 -4.59 4.07 6.07
CA CYS A 86 -3.90 4.85 7.11
C CYS A 86 -4.79 5.08 8.33
N ARG A 87 -6.03 5.56 8.13
CA ARG A 87 -6.99 5.76 9.22
C ARG A 87 -7.38 4.46 9.92
N LYS A 88 -7.63 3.40 9.15
CA LYS A 88 -8.06 2.11 9.69
C LYS A 88 -7.02 1.49 10.61
N TRP A 89 -5.74 1.65 10.28
CA TRP A 89 -4.64 1.00 10.98
C TRP A 89 -3.80 1.95 11.84
N GLY A 90 -4.21 3.21 11.97
CA GLY A 90 -3.51 4.21 12.79
C GLY A 90 -2.14 4.61 12.25
N VAL A 91 -1.95 4.57 10.92
CA VAL A 91 -0.71 4.96 10.25
C VAL A 91 -0.80 6.43 9.84
N THR A 92 0.19 7.24 10.20
CA THR A 92 0.32 8.60 9.67
C THR A 92 0.65 8.53 8.18
N PRO A 93 -0.11 9.19 7.29
CA PRO A 93 0.20 9.21 5.87
C PRO A 93 1.60 9.75 5.56
N ASN A 94 2.26 9.15 4.58
CA ASN A 94 3.58 9.53 4.10
C ASN A 94 3.48 10.71 3.12
N ASP A 95 4.22 11.80 3.40
CA ASP A 95 4.17 13.04 2.62
C ASP A 95 4.60 12.85 1.15
N ASP A 96 5.57 11.97 0.87
CA ASP A 96 6.01 11.67 -0.50
C ASP A 96 4.90 10.97 -1.29
N VAL A 97 4.17 10.05 -0.64
CA VAL A 97 3.03 9.34 -1.23
C VAL A 97 1.90 10.33 -1.53
N LEU A 98 1.60 11.23 -0.59
CA LEU A 98 0.58 12.25 -0.78
C LEU A 98 0.95 13.23 -1.91
N GLY A 99 2.22 13.65 -1.97
CA GLY A 99 2.76 14.47 -3.05
C GLY A 99 2.61 13.78 -4.41
N MET A 100 2.92 12.48 -4.50
CA MET A 100 2.78 11.70 -5.74
C MET A 100 1.31 11.51 -6.17
N LEU A 101 0.39 11.44 -5.21
CA LEU A 101 -1.05 11.36 -5.47
C LEU A 101 -1.69 12.72 -5.75
N GLY A 102 -0.94 13.83 -5.67
CA GLY A 102 -1.47 15.18 -5.82
C GLY A 102 -2.44 15.59 -4.70
N ILE A 103 -2.36 14.93 -3.55
CA ILE A 103 -3.20 15.22 -2.38
C ILE A 103 -2.48 16.29 -1.57
N SER A 104 -3.04 17.49 -1.53
CA SER A 104 -2.53 18.53 -0.65
C SER A 104 -2.87 18.19 0.81
N THR A 105 -1.83 18.05 1.63
CA THR A 105 -1.98 18.02 3.09
C THR A 105 -2.34 19.42 3.57
N ILE A 106 -3.63 19.74 3.65
CA ILE A 106 -4.05 20.76 4.60
C ILE A 106 -3.96 20.10 5.97
N ILE A 107 -2.80 20.21 6.60
CA ILE A 107 -2.64 19.87 8.02
C ILE A 107 -3.38 20.96 8.78
N ASP A 108 -4.67 20.74 9.04
CA ASP A 108 -5.40 21.52 10.02
C ASP A 108 -4.75 21.26 11.38
N ARG A 109 -3.92 22.21 11.84
CA ARG A 109 -3.25 22.14 13.15
C ARG A 109 -4.21 22.42 14.33
N THR A 110 -5.52 22.32 14.12
CA THR A 110 -6.53 22.67 15.13
C THR A 110 -7.33 21.49 15.67
N ASP A 111 -7.15 20.28 15.14
CA ASP A 111 -7.72 19.06 15.76
C ASP A 111 -6.79 18.58 16.89
N ASN A 112 -6.87 19.28 18.02
CA ASN A 112 -6.38 18.80 19.31
C ASN A 112 -7.20 17.56 19.68
N TRP A 113 -6.54 16.40 19.73
CA TRP A 113 -7.04 15.18 20.38
C TRP A 113 -7.01 15.32 21.91
#